data_AF-A0A842ZRI4-F1
#
_entry.id   AF-A0A842ZRI4-F1
#
_cell.length_a   1.000
_cell.length_b   1.000
_cell.length_c   1.000
_cell.angle_alpha   90.00
_cell.angle_beta   90.00
_cell.angle_gamma   90.00
#
_symmetry.space_group_name_H-M   'P 1'
#
loop_
_entity.id
_entity.type
_entity.pdbx_description
1 polymer ?
#
loop_
_entity_poly.entity_id
_entity_poly.type
_entity_poly.pdbx_seq_one_letter_code
_entity_poly.pdbx_strand_id
1 'polypeptide(L)'
;MYQKAQMSFLTLIVLLLIVNAFFFTSVSSQDEPALFLEIYDSNTSNEITDNIVFEGKNYSIAVVAENDTWFVDGVHVSLLGENYSISTEMPFVTMIAPRFEEYPSFVITATKEGYLTAELKITVMKGELSIVADRGTVEEKKEFQVTVTDQDNKPVEGALVYVTPEDAPVTTDLQGVAYTHAPDVEMVTTVIIRVIKSGYGPGSTTIHVENVEGPIFDLTESKFLQILPILIAILVVIFAIAYVLWRQKRNPTMPHQTTRAGTPDEPQIYQQGKLGQRFKNEPALFPGKEKSDVSISSSASRVEEIRIPVQAKKKETTYLSEEKELEEVSEDPKKEHDEWFKGQDYMRYKLDELTGKIDQKTDGKWFEGERDSKYKVDETLKKSSKKKKMDKENVK
;
A
#
# COMPACT_ATOMS: atom_id res chain seq x y z
N MET A 1 -77.48 54.78 15.97
CA MET A 1 -77.58 53.76 14.88
C MET A 1 -76.26 53.04 14.60
N TYR A 2 -75.10 53.70 14.56
CA TYR A 2 -73.80 53.10 14.22
C TYR A 2 -73.43 51.80 14.98
N GLN A 3 -73.79 51.70 16.26
CA GLN A 3 -73.38 50.58 17.12
C GLN A 3 -73.94 49.20 16.70
N LYS A 4 -75.07 49.16 15.98
CA LYS A 4 -75.65 47.89 15.48
C LYS A 4 -74.91 47.34 14.24
N ALA A 5 -74.25 48.20 13.47
CA ALA A 5 -73.50 47.79 12.27
C ALA A 5 -72.16 47.11 12.64
N GLN A 6 -71.48 47.58 13.69
CA GLN A 6 -70.17 47.04 14.07
C GLN A 6 -70.23 45.61 14.62
N MET A 7 -71.29 45.22 15.35
CA MET A 7 -71.45 43.83 15.81
C MET A 7 -71.55 42.85 14.63
N SER A 8 -72.25 43.21 13.55
CA SER A 8 -72.44 42.35 12.37
C SER A 8 -71.12 42.05 11.63
N PHE A 9 -70.21 43.04 11.56
CA PHE A 9 -68.92 42.88 10.92
C PHE A 9 -67.97 42.00 11.74
N LEU A 10 -67.98 42.14 13.07
CA LEU A 10 -67.18 41.32 13.97
C LEU A 10 -67.58 39.83 13.90
N THR A 11 -68.88 39.55 13.88
CA THR A 11 -69.38 38.16 13.73
C THR A 11 -69.02 37.54 12.39
N LEU A 12 -68.99 38.33 11.31
CA LEU A 12 -68.59 37.83 9.98
C LEU A 12 -67.10 37.45 9.96
N ILE A 13 -66.23 38.27 10.57
CA ILE A 13 -64.78 37.98 10.68
C ILE A 13 -64.55 36.72 11.52
N VAL A 14 -65.24 36.59 12.66
CA VAL A 14 -65.11 35.39 13.51
C VAL A 14 -65.58 34.13 12.78
N LEU A 15 -66.71 34.20 12.05
CA LEU A 15 -67.17 33.07 11.23
C LEU A 15 -66.13 32.70 10.15
N LEU A 16 -65.55 33.68 9.47
CA LEU A 16 -64.58 33.46 8.39
C LEU A 16 -63.24 32.90 8.91
N LEU A 17 -62.83 33.28 10.13
CA LEU A 17 -61.69 32.69 10.83
C LEU A 17 -61.97 31.25 11.28
N ILE A 18 -63.17 30.94 11.77
CA ILE A 18 -63.58 29.56 12.12
C ILE A 18 -63.61 28.70 10.85
N VAL A 19 -64.19 29.19 9.75
CA VAL A 19 -64.22 28.50 8.47
C VAL A 19 -62.80 28.22 7.96
N ASN A 20 -61.89 29.21 8.01
CA ASN A 20 -60.48 28.98 7.69
C ASN A 20 -59.83 27.95 8.64
N ALA A 21 -60.10 27.97 9.94
CA ALA A 21 -59.55 26.97 10.86
C ALA A 21 -60.07 25.54 10.61
N PHE A 22 -61.25 25.37 10.00
CA PHE A 22 -61.78 24.07 9.59
C PHE A 22 -61.33 23.62 8.18
N PHE A 23 -60.99 24.55 7.28
CA PHE A 23 -60.42 24.20 5.96
C PHE A 23 -58.90 24.09 5.96
N PHE A 24 -58.21 24.82 6.85
CA PHE A 24 -56.84 24.56 7.25
C PHE A 24 -56.81 23.59 8.44
N THR A 25 -57.43 22.42 8.29
CA THR A 25 -56.96 21.26 9.05
C THR A 25 -55.47 21.18 8.81
N SER A 26 -54.67 21.30 9.87
CA SER A 26 -53.21 21.20 9.76
C SER A 26 -52.88 19.98 8.94
N VAL A 27 -52.31 20.18 7.75
CA VAL A 27 -51.48 19.16 7.13
C VAL A 27 -50.33 19.02 8.10
N SER A 28 -50.49 18.09 9.05
CA SER A 28 -49.39 17.65 9.86
C SER A 28 -48.38 17.14 8.86
N SER A 29 -47.23 17.80 8.80
CA SER A 29 -46.01 17.17 8.34
C SER A 29 -45.67 16.09 9.37
N GLN A 30 -46.49 15.03 9.42
CA GLN A 30 -45.96 13.72 9.73
C GLN A 30 -44.98 13.48 8.59
N ASP A 31 -43.71 13.37 8.93
CA ASP A 31 -42.71 12.95 7.97
C ASP A 31 -43.19 11.61 7.41
N GLU A 32 -43.53 11.60 6.12
CA GLU A 32 -43.98 10.38 5.44
C GLU A 32 -42.82 9.38 5.53
N PRO A 33 -43.05 8.13 5.97
CA PRO A 33 -41.98 7.17 6.16
C PRO A 33 -41.19 6.97 4.86
N ALA A 34 -39.87 7.05 4.94
CA ALA A 34 -39.01 6.79 3.80
C ALA A 34 -38.99 5.29 3.47
N LEU A 35 -38.92 4.97 2.17
CA LEU A 35 -38.53 3.66 1.69
C LEU A 35 -37.01 3.61 1.50
N PHE A 36 -36.42 2.43 1.68
CA PHE A 36 -35.03 2.14 1.33
C PHE A 36 -34.99 0.94 0.40
N LEU A 37 -34.07 1.00 -0.56
CA LEU A 37 -33.77 -0.08 -1.49
C LEU A 37 -32.51 -0.78 -1.01
N GLU A 38 -32.61 -2.08 -0.75
CA GLU A 38 -31.49 -2.94 -0.35
C GLU A 38 -31.22 -3.94 -1.48
N ILE A 39 -29.94 -4.20 -1.77
CA ILE A 39 -29.54 -5.14 -2.82
C ILE A 39 -28.67 -6.23 -2.23
N TYR A 40 -29.02 -7.47 -2.56
CA TYR A 40 -28.32 -8.67 -2.12
C TYR A 40 -27.78 -9.44 -3.33
N ASP A 41 -26.58 -10.00 -3.23
CA ASP A 41 -26.11 -11.02 -4.18
C ASP A 41 -26.94 -12.29 -4.00
N SER A 42 -27.64 -12.74 -5.06
CA SER A 42 -28.60 -13.85 -4.94
C SER A 42 -27.97 -15.20 -4.63
N ASN A 43 -26.65 -15.36 -4.73
CA ASN A 43 -25.94 -16.62 -4.45
C ASN A 43 -25.39 -16.67 -3.02
N THR A 44 -24.95 -15.53 -2.49
CA THR A 44 -24.34 -15.43 -1.16
C THR A 44 -25.27 -14.87 -0.08
N SER A 45 -26.36 -14.21 -0.49
CA SER A 45 -27.27 -13.44 0.38
C SER A 45 -26.59 -12.30 1.15
N ASN A 46 -25.40 -11.88 0.72
CA ASN A 46 -24.71 -10.73 1.28
C ASN A 46 -25.30 -9.43 0.70
N GLU A 47 -25.50 -8.44 1.56
CA GLU A 47 -25.89 -7.08 1.18
C GLU A 47 -24.75 -6.37 0.43
N ILE A 48 -25.12 -5.50 -0.51
CA ILE A 48 -24.20 -4.73 -1.35
C ILE A 48 -24.31 -3.24 -1.01
N THR A 49 -23.43 -2.77 -0.14
CA THR A 49 -23.42 -1.39 0.38
C THR A 49 -23.03 -0.33 -0.66
N ASP A 50 -22.23 -0.72 -1.66
CA ASP A 50 -21.53 0.22 -2.53
C ASP A 50 -22.30 0.56 -3.81
N ASN A 51 -23.50 -0.02 -4.00
CA ASN A 51 -24.33 0.14 -5.20
C ASN A 51 -23.63 -0.26 -6.51
N ILE A 52 -22.67 -1.20 -6.42
CA ILE A 52 -21.92 -1.77 -7.55
C ILE A 52 -22.44 -3.18 -7.83
N VAL A 53 -22.81 -3.44 -9.07
CA VAL A 53 -23.21 -4.77 -9.55
C VAL A 53 -22.32 -5.22 -10.71
N PHE A 54 -22.08 -6.53 -10.82
CA PHE A 54 -21.28 -7.10 -11.89
C PHE A 54 -22.15 -7.70 -12.98
N GLU A 55 -21.86 -7.38 -14.25
CA GLU A 55 -22.67 -7.78 -15.40
C GLU A 55 -22.92 -9.30 -15.46
N GLY A 56 -24.15 -9.68 -15.80
CA GLY A 56 -24.55 -11.08 -15.87
C GLY A 56 -24.69 -11.82 -14.52
N LYS A 57 -24.34 -11.21 -13.38
CA LYS A 57 -24.65 -11.79 -12.05
C LYS A 57 -26.11 -11.53 -11.66
N ASN A 58 -26.63 -12.39 -10.79
CA ASN A 58 -27.99 -12.32 -10.24
C ASN A 58 -27.99 -11.55 -8.92
N TYR A 59 -28.95 -10.63 -8.79
CA TYR A 59 -29.15 -9.81 -7.60
C TYR A 59 -30.62 -9.83 -7.18
N SER A 60 -30.85 -9.75 -5.87
CA SER A 60 -32.18 -9.67 -5.26
C SER A 60 -32.35 -8.29 -4.65
N ILE A 61 -33.36 -7.54 -5.09
CA ILE A 61 -33.71 -6.22 -4.56
C ILE A 61 -34.83 -6.38 -3.54
N ALA A 62 -34.65 -5.84 -2.34
CA ALA A 62 -35.69 -5.71 -1.33
C ALA A 62 -36.08 -4.24 -1.14
N VAL A 63 -37.26 -4.01 -0.55
CA VAL A 63 -37.68 -2.68 -0.08
C VAL A 63 -38.11 -2.76 1.39
N VAL A 64 -37.48 -1.93 2.21
CA VAL A 64 -37.76 -1.78 3.64
C VAL A 64 -38.24 -0.36 3.94
N ALA A 65 -38.92 -0.16 5.07
CA ALA A 65 -39.34 1.15 5.55
C ALA A 65 -38.39 1.69 6.63
N GLU A 66 -38.31 3.02 6.74
CA GLU A 66 -37.53 3.67 7.79
C GLU A 66 -37.95 3.20 9.20
N ASN A 67 -36.99 2.66 9.95
CA ASN A 67 -37.16 2.09 11.30
C ASN A 67 -37.95 0.76 11.39
N ASP A 68 -38.32 0.12 10.26
CA ASP A 68 -38.94 -1.21 10.28
C ASP A 68 -37.93 -2.31 9.90
N THR A 69 -38.13 -3.51 10.42
CA THR A 69 -37.34 -4.71 10.05
C THR A 69 -38.10 -5.62 9.08
N TRP A 70 -39.33 -5.24 8.72
CA TRP A 70 -40.23 -6.04 7.89
C TRP A 70 -40.39 -5.44 6.50
N PHE A 71 -40.55 -6.32 5.51
CA PHE A 71 -40.76 -5.93 4.12
C PHE A 71 -42.07 -5.18 3.94
N VAL A 72 -42.05 -4.14 3.10
CA VAL A 72 -43.21 -3.30 2.88
C VAL A 72 -44.11 -3.92 1.82
N ASP A 73 -45.30 -4.37 2.21
CA ASP A 73 -46.27 -4.97 1.30
C ASP A 73 -46.83 -3.95 0.28
N GLY A 74 -47.00 -4.35 -0.99
CA GLY A 74 -47.64 -3.52 -2.01
C GLY A 74 -46.79 -2.35 -2.52
N VAL A 75 -45.47 -2.50 -2.58
CA VAL A 75 -44.57 -1.50 -3.18
C VAL A 75 -44.42 -1.75 -4.68
N HIS A 76 -44.49 -0.69 -5.48
CA HIS A 76 -44.16 -0.73 -6.90
C HIS A 76 -42.69 -0.34 -7.12
N VAL A 77 -41.92 -1.22 -7.75
CA VAL A 77 -40.50 -1.01 -8.06
C VAL A 77 -40.32 -0.91 -9.57
N SER A 78 -39.75 0.19 -10.06
CA SER A 78 -39.34 0.35 -11.45
C SER A 78 -37.84 0.04 -11.59
N LEU A 79 -37.50 -0.82 -12.54
CA LEU A 79 -36.14 -1.29 -12.83
C LEU A 79 -35.99 -1.42 -14.34
N LEU A 80 -35.02 -0.70 -14.93
CA LEU A 80 -34.70 -0.75 -16.36
C LEU A 80 -35.90 -0.49 -17.30
N GLY A 81 -36.94 0.20 -16.82
CA GLY A 81 -38.17 0.49 -17.55
C GLY A 81 -39.31 -0.53 -17.35
N GLU A 82 -39.02 -1.67 -16.72
CA GLU A 82 -40.01 -2.65 -16.28
C GLU A 82 -40.53 -2.32 -14.88
N ASN A 83 -41.78 -2.67 -14.58
CA ASN A 83 -42.42 -2.40 -13.29
C ASN A 83 -42.82 -3.69 -12.58
N TYR A 84 -42.34 -3.84 -11.35
CA TYR A 84 -42.55 -4.98 -10.47
C TYR A 84 -43.41 -4.56 -9.27
N SER A 85 -44.08 -5.52 -8.64
CA SER A 85 -44.82 -5.29 -7.39
C SER A 85 -44.33 -6.26 -6.32
N ILE A 86 -43.83 -5.73 -5.21
CA ILE A 86 -43.34 -6.49 -4.06
C ILE A 86 -44.49 -6.72 -3.08
N SER A 87 -44.54 -7.92 -2.49
CA SER A 87 -45.48 -8.28 -1.43
C SER A 87 -44.79 -9.05 -0.32
N THR A 88 -45.48 -9.26 0.79
CA THR A 88 -45.01 -10.03 1.95
C THR A 88 -44.71 -11.49 1.56
N GLU A 89 -45.40 -12.03 0.55
CA GLU A 89 -45.17 -13.38 0.02
C GLU A 89 -44.01 -13.44 -0.99
N MET A 90 -43.70 -12.32 -1.65
CA MET A 90 -42.61 -12.16 -2.61
C MET A 90 -41.83 -10.88 -2.29
N PRO A 91 -41.04 -10.86 -1.20
CA PRO A 91 -40.38 -9.64 -0.70
C PRO A 91 -39.19 -9.17 -1.55
N PHE A 92 -38.81 -9.94 -2.58
CA PHE A 92 -37.65 -9.67 -3.42
C PHE A 92 -38.02 -9.60 -4.91
N VAL A 93 -37.45 -8.64 -5.63
CA VAL A 93 -37.38 -8.66 -7.10
C VAL A 93 -36.01 -9.18 -7.50
N THR A 94 -35.97 -10.29 -8.24
CA THR A 94 -34.72 -10.80 -8.81
C THR A 94 -34.40 -10.10 -10.12
N MET A 95 -33.13 -9.74 -10.32
CA MET A 95 -32.62 -9.14 -11.55
C MET A 95 -31.31 -9.80 -11.97
N ILE A 96 -31.05 -9.78 -13.28
CA ILE A 96 -29.73 -10.07 -13.83
C ILE A 96 -29.11 -8.72 -14.18
N ALA A 97 -27.91 -8.44 -13.69
CA ALA A 97 -27.23 -7.19 -14.01
C ALA A 97 -27.01 -7.07 -15.53
N PRO A 98 -27.40 -5.94 -16.16
CA PRO A 98 -27.26 -5.75 -17.59
C PRO A 98 -25.79 -5.67 -18.01
N ARG A 99 -25.54 -5.71 -19.32
CA ARG A 99 -24.19 -5.54 -19.88
C ARG A 99 -23.67 -4.13 -19.66
N PHE A 100 -22.38 -4.01 -19.34
CA PHE A 100 -21.74 -2.72 -19.11
C PHE A 100 -21.80 -1.78 -20.33
N GLU A 101 -21.64 -2.31 -21.55
CA GLU A 101 -21.72 -1.53 -22.79
C GLU A 101 -23.09 -0.87 -23.03
N GLU A 102 -24.15 -1.49 -22.54
CA GLU A 102 -25.53 -1.05 -22.76
C GLU A 102 -26.00 -0.15 -21.61
N TYR A 103 -25.67 -0.52 -20.36
CA TYR A 103 -26.10 0.17 -19.14
C TYR A 103 -24.94 0.27 -18.13
N PRO A 104 -23.99 1.22 -18.28
CA PRO A 104 -22.90 1.40 -17.32
C PRO A 104 -23.39 1.91 -15.95
N SER A 105 -24.58 2.51 -15.89
CA SER A 105 -25.31 2.78 -14.66
C SER A 105 -26.80 2.90 -14.94
N PHE A 106 -27.64 2.55 -13.97
CA PHE A 106 -29.10 2.73 -14.04
C PHE A 106 -29.66 3.18 -12.68
N VAL A 107 -30.95 3.51 -12.62
CA VAL A 107 -31.65 3.88 -11.38
C VAL A 107 -32.77 2.89 -11.14
N ILE A 108 -32.93 2.48 -9.88
CA ILE A 108 -34.07 1.73 -9.37
C ILE A 108 -34.93 2.70 -8.57
N THR A 109 -36.25 2.69 -8.77
CA THR A 109 -37.17 3.55 -8.02
C THR A 109 -38.26 2.74 -7.33
N ALA A 110 -38.47 2.93 -6.03
CA ALA A 110 -39.55 2.28 -5.27
C ALA A 110 -40.58 3.31 -4.82
N THR A 111 -41.86 3.02 -5.09
CA THR A 111 -42.99 3.93 -4.85
C THR A 111 -44.13 3.19 -4.14
N LYS A 112 -44.78 3.86 -3.18
CA LYS A 112 -45.98 3.39 -2.50
C LYS A 112 -46.77 4.59 -1.97
N GLU A 113 -48.10 4.53 -2.00
CA GLU A 113 -48.96 5.58 -1.45
C GLU A 113 -48.73 5.74 0.07
N GLY A 114 -48.54 6.98 0.53
CA GLY A 114 -48.25 7.30 1.93
C GLY A 114 -46.78 7.11 2.36
N TYR A 115 -45.87 6.90 1.41
CA TYR A 115 -44.43 6.79 1.64
C TYR A 115 -43.65 7.71 0.69
N LEU A 116 -42.47 8.18 1.12
CA LEU A 116 -41.55 8.87 0.23
C LEU A 116 -40.95 7.88 -0.79
N THR A 117 -40.77 8.35 -2.03
CA THR A 117 -40.16 7.56 -3.11
C THR A 117 -38.67 7.32 -2.82
N ALA A 118 -38.23 6.07 -2.87
CA ALA A 118 -36.81 5.74 -2.85
C ALA A 118 -36.24 5.72 -4.27
N GLU A 119 -35.05 6.28 -4.46
CA GLU A 119 -34.28 6.16 -5.68
C GLU A 119 -32.87 5.65 -5.35
N LEU A 120 -32.43 4.60 -6.04
CA LEU A 120 -31.09 4.03 -5.87
C LEU A 120 -30.36 3.96 -7.20
N LYS A 121 -29.25 4.69 -7.31
CA LYS A 121 -28.41 4.69 -8.52
C LYS A 121 -27.38 3.57 -8.43
N ILE A 122 -27.45 2.64 -9.37
CA ILE A 122 -26.57 1.48 -9.48
C ILE A 122 -25.51 1.70 -10.54
N THR A 123 -24.27 1.32 -10.24
CA THR A 123 -23.15 1.29 -11.18
C THR A 123 -22.90 -0.15 -11.61
N VAL A 124 -22.80 -0.38 -12.92
CA VAL A 124 -22.48 -1.70 -13.47
C VAL A 124 -20.98 -1.79 -13.73
N MET A 125 -20.39 -2.95 -13.44
CA MET A 125 -19.01 -3.28 -13.77
C MET A 125 -18.94 -4.65 -14.46
N LYS A 126 -17.91 -4.85 -15.27
CA LYS A 126 -17.56 -6.13 -15.90
C LYS A 126 -16.96 -7.13 -14.93
N GLY A 127 -16.32 -6.62 -13.88
CA GLY A 127 -15.48 -7.43 -13.03
C GLY A 127 -14.59 -6.63 -12.09
N GLU A 128 -13.78 -7.36 -11.34
CA GLU A 128 -12.71 -6.83 -10.48
C GLU A 128 -11.36 -7.13 -11.11
N LEU A 129 -10.37 -6.24 -10.91
CA LEU A 129 -9.01 -6.45 -11.41
C LEU A 129 -8.13 -7.08 -10.34
N SER A 130 -7.59 -8.26 -10.66
CA SER A 130 -6.48 -8.88 -9.94
C SER A 130 -5.15 -8.49 -10.58
N ILE A 131 -4.10 -8.33 -9.78
CA ILE A 131 -2.78 -7.89 -10.23
C ILE A 131 -1.69 -8.74 -9.57
N VAL A 132 -0.80 -9.29 -10.38
CA VAL A 132 0.36 -10.06 -9.94
C VAL A 132 1.63 -9.47 -10.56
N ALA A 133 2.57 -9.04 -9.72
CA ALA A 133 3.93 -8.71 -10.15
C ALA A 133 4.77 -9.99 -10.29
N ASP A 134 5.70 -10.05 -11.24
CA ASP A 134 6.61 -11.19 -11.41
C ASP A 134 7.55 -11.39 -10.21
N ARG A 135 7.77 -10.32 -9.43
CA ARG A 135 8.65 -10.28 -8.26
C ARG A 135 8.00 -9.51 -7.12
N GLY A 136 8.14 -10.03 -5.90
CA GLY A 136 7.77 -9.31 -4.67
C GLY A 136 8.80 -8.25 -4.25
N THR A 137 10.05 -8.37 -4.71
CA THR A 137 11.14 -7.42 -4.44
C THR A 137 11.82 -7.04 -5.74
N VAL A 138 12.00 -5.75 -5.98
CA VAL A 138 12.63 -5.19 -7.18
C VAL A 138 13.67 -4.15 -6.75
N GLU A 139 14.81 -4.14 -7.41
CA GLU A 139 15.81 -3.08 -7.26
C GLU A 139 15.32 -1.77 -7.91
N GLU A 140 15.60 -0.62 -7.31
CA GLU A 140 15.20 0.68 -7.86
C GLU A 140 15.62 0.87 -9.32
N LYS A 141 14.81 1.64 -10.07
CA LYS A 141 15.02 1.94 -11.49
C LYS A 141 15.10 0.71 -12.41
N LYS A 142 14.97 -0.53 -11.92
CA LYS A 142 14.89 -1.74 -12.75
C LYS A 142 13.49 -1.98 -13.27
N GLU A 143 13.44 -2.55 -14.48
CA GLU A 143 12.21 -3.04 -15.08
C GLU A 143 11.72 -4.32 -14.38
N PHE A 144 10.41 -4.41 -14.20
CA PHE A 144 9.70 -5.59 -13.72
C PHE A 144 8.36 -5.73 -14.45
N GLN A 145 7.75 -6.92 -14.36
CA GLN A 145 6.54 -7.26 -15.10
C GLN A 145 5.32 -7.27 -14.18
N VAL A 146 4.24 -6.64 -14.62
CA VAL A 146 2.92 -6.69 -13.97
C VAL A 146 1.94 -7.39 -14.90
N THR A 147 1.21 -8.37 -14.38
CA THR A 147 0.13 -9.07 -15.08
C THR A 147 -1.20 -8.71 -14.44
N VAL A 148 -2.18 -8.33 -15.27
CA VAL A 148 -3.52 -7.90 -14.85
C VAL A 148 -4.55 -8.87 -15.43
N THR A 149 -5.38 -9.43 -14.54
CA THR A 149 -6.47 -10.34 -14.93
C THR A 149 -7.81 -9.91 -14.31
N ASP A 150 -8.90 -10.39 -14.89
CA ASP A 150 -10.22 -10.31 -14.27
C ASP A 150 -10.44 -11.41 -13.20
N GLN A 151 -11.62 -11.44 -12.59
CA GLN A 151 -12.04 -12.46 -11.62
C GLN A 151 -12.04 -13.91 -12.17
N ASP A 152 -12.12 -14.07 -13.50
CA ASP A 152 -12.07 -15.37 -14.17
C ASP A 152 -10.63 -15.78 -14.53
N ASN A 153 -9.63 -14.99 -14.10
CA ASN A 153 -8.21 -15.09 -14.47
C ASN A 153 -7.94 -14.89 -15.98
N LYS A 154 -8.82 -14.17 -16.70
CA LYS A 154 -8.57 -13.80 -18.10
C LYS A 154 -7.71 -12.53 -18.16
N PRO A 155 -6.79 -12.42 -19.13
CA PRO A 155 -5.96 -11.23 -19.30
C PRO A 155 -6.79 -10.00 -19.67
N VAL A 156 -6.48 -8.84 -19.08
CA VAL A 156 -7.19 -7.57 -19.34
C VAL A 156 -6.31 -6.61 -20.15
N GLU A 157 -6.62 -6.47 -21.44
CA GLU A 157 -5.94 -5.53 -22.35
C GLU A 157 -6.30 -4.07 -22.05
N GLY A 158 -5.32 -3.18 -22.17
CA GLY A 158 -5.52 -1.74 -22.15
C GLY A 158 -5.90 -1.20 -20.77
N ALA A 159 -5.50 -1.87 -19.69
CA ALA A 159 -5.60 -1.41 -18.31
C ALA A 159 -4.43 -0.48 -17.99
N LEU A 160 -4.69 0.55 -17.18
CA LEU A 160 -3.70 1.57 -16.82
C LEU A 160 -3.05 1.21 -15.48
N VAL A 161 -1.76 0.92 -15.52
CA VAL A 161 -0.93 0.51 -14.38
C VAL A 161 -0.13 1.71 -13.88
N TYR A 162 -0.33 2.06 -12.61
CA TYR A 162 0.37 3.12 -11.89
C TYR A 162 1.26 2.49 -10.82
N VAL A 163 2.58 2.72 -10.90
CA VAL A 163 3.53 2.29 -9.86
C VAL A 163 3.66 3.37 -8.79
N THR A 164 3.71 4.63 -9.19
CA THR A 164 3.53 5.80 -8.30
C THR A 164 2.34 6.64 -8.78
N PRO A 165 1.77 7.52 -7.94
CA PRO A 165 0.73 8.46 -8.35
C PRO A 165 1.21 9.59 -9.27
N GLU A 166 2.53 9.80 -9.37
CA GLU A 166 3.14 10.91 -10.12
C GLU A 166 3.59 10.48 -11.52
N ASP A 167 3.90 9.19 -11.71
CA ASP A 167 4.29 8.62 -13.00
C ASP A 167 3.13 8.52 -13.99
N ALA A 168 3.47 8.62 -15.28
CA ALA A 168 2.53 8.31 -16.36
C ALA A 168 2.19 6.80 -16.35
N PRO A 169 0.92 6.41 -16.48
CA PRO A 169 0.52 5.01 -16.42
C PRO A 169 1.03 4.22 -17.63
N VAL A 170 1.49 2.99 -17.36
CA VAL A 170 1.78 2.00 -18.41
C VAL A 170 0.48 1.28 -18.78
N THR A 171 0.28 1.02 -20.07
CA THR A 171 -0.91 0.32 -20.57
C THR A 171 -0.61 -1.17 -20.77
N THR A 172 -1.50 -2.06 -20.33
CA THR A 172 -1.34 -3.51 -20.56
C THR A 172 -1.59 -3.93 -22.01
N ASP A 173 -0.87 -4.96 -22.45
CA ASP A 173 -1.00 -5.57 -23.78
C ASP A 173 -2.16 -6.59 -23.89
N LEU A 174 -2.24 -7.27 -25.03
CA LEU A 174 -3.22 -8.33 -25.33
C LEU A 174 -3.17 -9.54 -24.38
N GLN A 175 -2.08 -9.71 -23.61
CA GLN A 175 -1.93 -10.75 -22.58
C GLN A 175 -2.12 -10.19 -21.17
N GLY A 176 -2.61 -8.96 -21.04
CA GLY A 176 -2.77 -8.29 -19.74
C GLY A 176 -1.46 -7.90 -19.08
N VAL A 177 -0.35 -7.87 -19.84
CA VAL A 177 1.00 -7.64 -19.32
C VAL A 177 1.42 -6.18 -19.53
N ALA A 178 2.03 -5.58 -18.51
CA ALA A 178 2.72 -4.31 -18.59
C ALA A 178 4.14 -4.44 -18.04
N TYR A 179 5.11 -3.85 -18.75
CA TYR A 179 6.50 -3.71 -18.28
C TYR A 179 6.69 -2.29 -17.74
N THR A 180 7.17 -2.18 -16.51
CA THR A 180 7.29 -0.90 -15.80
C THR A 180 8.53 -0.88 -14.93
N HIS A 181 8.97 0.31 -14.52
CA HIS A 181 10.20 0.49 -13.75
C HIS A 181 9.88 0.74 -12.28
N ALA A 182 10.73 0.23 -11.39
CA ALA A 182 10.63 0.56 -9.97
C ALA A 182 11.05 2.03 -9.73
N PRO A 183 10.37 2.77 -8.85
CA PRO A 183 10.71 4.15 -8.54
C PRO A 183 12.08 4.29 -7.87
N ASP A 184 12.59 5.52 -7.86
CA ASP A 184 13.77 5.95 -7.11
C ASP A 184 13.45 5.96 -5.61
N VAL A 185 14.26 5.30 -4.76
CA VAL A 185 13.99 5.21 -3.32
C VAL A 185 15.28 5.29 -2.49
N GLU A 186 15.33 6.19 -1.51
CA GLU A 186 16.50 6.34 -0.61
C GLU A 186 16.70 5.12 0.31
N MET A 187 15.64 4.37 0.61
CA MET A 187 15.68 3.20 1.48
C MET A 187 14.66 2.14 1.03
N VAL A 188 14.80 0.91 1.54
CA VAL A 188 13.88 -0.18 1.22
C VAL A 188 12.43 0.22 1.56
N THR A 189 11.59 0.31 0.53
CA THR A 189 10.27 0.93 0.62
C THR A 189 9.20 0.04 -0.02
N THR A 190 8.04 -0.10 0.63
CA THR A 190 6.89 -0.79 0.05
C THR A 190 6.11 0.16 -0.86
N VAL A 191 5.96 -0.20 -2.13
CA VAL A 191 5.26 0.59 -3.15
C VAL A 191 3.95 -0.11 -3.52
N ILE A 192 2.87 0.67 -3.62
CA ILE A 192 1.52 0.18 -3.97
C ILE A 192 1.28 0.42 -5.46
N ILE A 193 1.28 -0.66 -6.23
CA ILE A 193 0.89 -0.65 -7.64
C ILE A 193 -0.64 -0.63 -7.71
N ARG A 194 -1.20 0.28 -8.49
CA ARG A 194 -2.65 0.42 -8.71
C ARG A 194 -2.97 0.19 -10.18
N VAL A 195 -4.09 -0.47 -10.47
CA VAL A 195 -4.56 -0.64 -11.85
C VAL A 195 -6.01 -0.24 -11.97
N ILE A 196 -6.32 0.53 -13.02
CA ILE A 196 -7.68 0.94 -13.37
C ILE A 196 -7.98 0.59 -14.82
N LYS A 197 -9.23 0.18 -15.08
CA LYS A 197 -9.77 -0.04 -16.43
C LYS A 197 -11.22 0.43 -16.44
N SER A 198 -11.62 1.14 -17.49
CA SER A 198 -13.03 1.54 -17.65
C SER A 198 -13.94 0.32 -17.62
N GLY A 199 -14.95 0.35 -16.73
CA GLY A 199 -15.89 -0.74 -16.51
C GLY A 199 -15.40 -1.85 -15.57
N TYR A 200 -14.22 -1.75 -14.95
CA TYR A 200 -13.80 -2.71 -13.92
C TYR A 200 -13.57 -2.01 -12.58
N GLY A 201 -13.73 -2.76 -11.48
CA GLY A 201 -13.29 -2.35 -10.15
C GLY A 201 -11.77 -2.16 -10.10
N PRO A 202 -11.25 -1.16 -9.37
CA PRO A 202 -9.82 -0.89 -9.30
C PRO A 202 -9.09 -2.03 -8.57
N GLY A 203 -7.94 -2.45 -9.12
CA GLY A 203 -7.04 -3.40 -8.47
C GLY A 203 -5.89 -2.70 -7.74
N SER A 204 -5.32 -3.34 -6.72
CA SER A 204 -4.01 -2.95 -6.19
C SER A 204 -3.19 -4.15 -5.72
N THR A 205 -1.86 -4.02 -5.78
CA THR A 205 -0.89 -4.98 -5.24
C THR A 205 0.34 -4.24 -4.70
N THR A 206 1.22 -4.90 -3.96
CA THR A 206 2.39 -4.28 -3.33
C THR A 206 3.69 -4.98 -3.70
N ILE A 207 4.73 -4.20 -3.95
CA ILE A 207 6.11 -4.68 -4.10
C ILE A 207 7.03 -3.98 -3.09
N HIS A 208 8.15 -4.61 -2.76
CA HIS A 208 9.25 -3.96 -2.06
C HIS A 208 10.27 -3.46 -3.08
N VAL A 209 10.68 -2.20 -2.95
CA VAL A 209 11.74 -1.60 -3.76
C VAL A 209 12.99 -1.44 -2.92
N GLU A 210 14.10 -2.01 -3.36
CA GLU A 210 15.41 -1.91 -2.70
C GLU A 210 16.28 -0.85 -3.38
N ASN A 211 16.87 0.04 -2.59
CA ASN A 211 17.85 1.02 -3.07
C ASN A 211 19.12 0.30 -3.56
N VAL A 212 19.56 0.58 -4.79
CA VAL A 212 20.82 0.14 -5.37
C VAL A 212 21.87 1.23 -5.19
N GLU A 213 22.21 1.51 -3.93
CA GLU A 213 23.39 2.31 -3.59
C GLU A 213 24.65 1.60 -4.11
N GLY A 214 25.01 1.92 -5.36
CA GLY A 214 26.19 1.42 -6.02
C GLY A 214 27.43 1.89 -5.26
N PRO A 215 28.33 0.99 -4.82
CA PRO A 215 29.31 1.27 -3.76
C PRO A 215 30.53 2.09 -4.23
N ILE A 216 30.31 3.22 -4.92
CA ILE A 216 31.36 4.01 -5.56
C ILE A 216 31.34 5.49 -5.10
N PHE A 217 30.18 6.11 -4.84
CA PHE A 217 30.12 7.55 -4.52
C PHE A 217 29.18 8.00 -3.38
N ASP A 218 28.73 7.12 -2.47
CA ASP A 218 28.14 7.52 -1.17
C ASP A 218 29.17 8.03 -0.15
N LEU A 219 30.03 8.91 -0.66
CA LEU A 219 30.70 9.95 0.10
C LEU A 219 29.68 11.05 0.41
N THR A 220 28.75 10.75 1.32
CA THR A 220 28.04 11.78 2.08
C THR A 220 29.04 12.86 2.53
N GLU A 221 28.65 14.15 2.56
CA GLU A 221 29.59 15.26 2.80
C GLU A 221 30.52 15.02 4.01
N SER A 222 29.99 14.40 5.07
CA SER A 222 30.75 13.99 6.26
C SER A 222 31.89 13.01 5.95
N LYS A 223 31.65 11.96 5.15
CA LYS A 223 32.68 11.00 4.70
C LYS A 223 33.64 11.63 3.70
N PHE A 224 33.17 12.51 2.80
CA PHE A 224 34.03 13.24 1.88
C PHE A 224 35.04 14.11 2.63
N LEU A 225 34.58 14.90 3.60
CA LEU A 225 35.42 15.73 4.46
C LEU A 225 36.39 14.91 5.33
N GLN A 226 36.02 13.69 5.71
CA GLN A 226 36.88 12.79 6.48
C GLN A 226 38.02 12.17 5.64
N ILE A 227 37.80 11.96 4.33
CA ILE A 227 38.79 11.40 3.40
C ILE A 227 39.63 12.50 2.71
N LEU A 228 39.12 13.74 2.65
CA LEU A 228 39.81 14.91 2.10
C LEU A 228 41.28 15.08 2.58
N PRO A 229 41.65 14.91 3.87
CA PRO A 229 43.03 15.08 4.33
C PRO A 229 43.97 14.01 3.76
N ILE A 230 43.48 12.78 3.57
CA ILE A 230 44.23 11.67 2.98
C ILE A 230 44.46 11.95 1.50
N LEU A 231 43.44 12.43 0.80
CA LEU A 231 43.51 12.79 -0.62
C LEU A 231 44.48 13.95 -0.86
N ILE A 232 44.44 14.99 -0.01
CA ILE A 232 45.42 16.09 -0.01
C ILE A 232 46.84 15.58 0.27
N ALA A 233 47.04 14.69 1.25
CA ALA A 233 48.35 14.13 1.55
C ALA A 233 48.94 13.34 0.38
N ILE A 234 48.14 12.50 -0.29
CA ILE A 234 48.54 11.76 -1.51
C ILE A 234 48.92 12.75 -2.62
N LEU A 235 48.12 13.79 -2.83
CA LEU A 235 48.37 14.82 -3.84
C LEU A 235 49.69 15.58 -3.56
N VAL A 236 49.98 15.94 -2.30
CA VAL A 236 51.26 16.56 -1.90
C VAL A 236 52.45 15.63 -2.19
N VAL A 237 52.33 14.32 -1.92
CA VAL A 237 53.39 13.35 -2.25
C VAL A 237 53.61 13.24 -3.76
N ILE A 238 52.53 13.21 -4.56
CA ILE A 238 52.62 13.21 -6.03
C ILE A 238 53.32 14.49 -6.53
N PHE A 239 52.95 15.66 -6.00
CA PHE A 239 53.60 16.93 -6.35
C PHE A 239 55.08 16.97 -5.92
N ALA A 240 55.44 16.41 -4.76
CA ALA A 240 56.82 16.32 -4.31
C ALA A 240 57.67 15.44 -5.25
N ILE A 241 57.14 14.28 -5.66
CA ILE A 241 57.79 13.38 -6.63
C ILE A 241 57.94 14.09 -7.99
N ALA A 242 56.87 14.71 -8.50
CA ALA A 242 56.89 15.45 -9.76
C ALA A 242 57.90 16.62 -9.73
N TYR A 243 57.98 17.34 -8.62
CA TYR A 243 58.95 18.43 -8.41
C TYR A 243 60.40 17.92 -8.40
N VAL A 244 60.69 16.79 -7.72
CA VAL A 244 62.02 16.18 -7.72
C VAL A 244 62.42 15.73 -9.14
N LEU A 245 61.52 15.07 -9.87
CA LEU A 245 61.76 14.64 -11.26
C LEU A 245 61.98 15.85 -12.20
N TRP A 246 61.20 16.91 -12.04
CA TRP A 246 61.36 18.16 -12.81
C TRP A 246 62.69 18.86 -12.51
N ARG A 247 63.11 18.89 -11.23
CA ARG A 247 64.39 19.46 -10.80
C ARG A 247 65.58 18.65 -11.32
N GLN A 248 65.52 17.32 -11.27
CA GLN A 248 66.56 16.44 -11.84
C GLN A 248 66.75 16.70 -13.33
N LYS A 249 65.66 16.88 -14.10
CA LYS A 249 65.72 17.18 -15.53
C LYS A 249 66.37 18.55 -15.87
N ARG A 250 66.45 19.48 -14.91
CA ARG A 250 67.04 20.82 -15.11
C ARG A 250 68.53 20.93 -14.79
N ASN A 251 69.10 19.96 -14.05
CA ASN A 251 70.53 19.94 -13.70
C ASN A 251 71.22 18.73 -14.36
N PRO A 252 71.54 18.78 -15.66
CA PRO A 252 72.43 17.79 -16.27
C PRO A 252 73.84 17.97 -15.70
N THR A 253 74.22 17.12 -14.76
CA THR A 253 75.58 17.05 -14.21
C THR A 253 76.57 16.84 -15.36
N MET A 254 77.44 17.83 -15.62
CA MET A 254 78.54 17.65 -16.57
C MET A 254 79.46 16.53 -16.07
N PRO A 255 79.85 15.56 -16.93
CA PRO A 255 80.82 14.56 -16.56
C PRO A 255 82.22 15.19 -16.45
N HIS A 256 82.77 15.24 -15.25
CA HIS A 256 84.18 15.59 -15.06
C HIS A 256 85.08 14.47 -15.62
N GLN A 257 85.69 14.73 -16.77
CA GLN A 257 86.91 14.04 -17.17
C GLN A 257 88.06 14.46 -16.25
N THR A 258 88.81 13.48 -15.74
CA THR A 258 90.19 13.70 -15.31
C THR A 258 91.04 12.49 -15.69
N THR A 259 92.09 12.72 -16.47
CA THR A 259 92.94 11.68 -17.08
C THR A 259 94.38 11.81 -16.60
N ARG A 260 94.92 10.77 -15.94
CA ARG A 260 96.35 10.34 -15.87
C ARG A 260 96.43 9.15 -14.89
N ALA A 261 96.96 7.96 -15.17
CA ALA A 261 98.00 7.42 -16.07
C ALA A 261 99.45 7.46 -15.52
N GLY A 262 99.93 6.28 -15.08
CA GLY A 262 101.35 5.88 -14.85
C GLY A 262 101.68 5.49 -13.39
N THR A 263 101.68 4.23 -12.91
CA THR A 263 102.61 3.05 -13.11
C THR A 263 103.99 3.17 -12.43
N PRO A 264 104.65 2.05 -11.99
CA PRO A 264 104.15 0.81 -11.35
C PRO A 264 105.08 0.28 -10.19
N ASP A 265 104.92 -1.00 -9.83
CA ASP A 265 105.79 -1.92 -9.01
C ASP A 265 105.75 -1.78 -7.45
N GLU A 266 105.11 -2.67 -6.65
CA GLU A 266 105.36 -4.10 -6.28
C GLU A 266 106.49 -4.35 -5.23
N PRO A 267 106.47 -5.45 -4.42
CA PRO A 267 105.37 -6.12 -3.71
C PRO A 267 105.66 -6.42 -2.20
N GLN A 268 104.65 -6.86 -1.43
CA GLN A 268 104.60 -8.12 -0.64
C GLN A 268 103.53 -8.09 0.48
N ILE A 269 102.46 -8.91 0.39
CA ILE A 269 102.24 -10.22 1.06
C ILE A 269 102.08 -10.15 2.60
N TYR A 270 100.85 -10.33 3.11
CA TYR A 270 100.41 -11.49 3.92
C TYR A 270 98.88 -11.41 4.24
N GLN A 271 98.17 -12.50 3.87
CA GLN A 271 97.07 -13.26 4.51
C GLN A 271 96.37 -12.72 5.79
N GLN A 272 95.11 -13.05 6.18
CA GLN A 272 94.01 -13.94 5.75
C GLN A 272 92.69 -13.44 6.45
N GLY A 273 91.44 -13.94 6.26
CA GLY A 273 90.84 -14.98 5.43
C GLY A 273 89.44 -15.43 5.96
N LYS A 274 88.59 -16.06 5.12
CA LYS A 274 87.22 -16.62 5.40
C LYS A 274 86.08 -15.57 5.53
N LEU A 275 84.81 -15.80 5.13
CA LEU A 275 84.07 -16.94 4.52
C LEU A 275 82.90 -16.35 3.65
N GLY A 276 82.62 -16.76 2.39
CA GLY A 276 81.60 -17.79 1.99
C GLY A 276 80.16 -17.48 2.45
N GLN A 277 79.07 -17.43 1.65
CA GLN A 277 78.67 -17.94 0.30
C GLN A 277 77.68 -16.91 -0.31
N ARG A 278 77.55 -16.57 -1.62
CA ARG A 278 77.49 -17.24 -2.95
C ARG A 278 76.10 -17.76 -3.38
N PHE A 279 75.44 -16.96 -4.24
CA PHE A 279 74.23 -17.30 -5.01
C PHE A 279 74.43 -18.49 -5.99
N LYS A 280 73.33 -19.18 -6.32
CA LYS A 280 73.12 -19.86 -7.61
C LYS A 280 71.64 -19.76 -8.04
N ASN A 281 71.43 -19.65 -9.34
CA ASN A 281 70.13 -19.59 -10.01
C ASN A 281 69.74 -20.96 -10.56
N GLU A 282 68.44 -21.23 -10.73
CA GLU A 282 67.95 -22.21 -11.70
C GLU A 282 66.49 -21.89 -12.11
N PRO A 283 66.19 -21.70 -13.42
CA PRO A 283 64.84 -21.64 -13.95
C PRO A 283 64.48 -22.93 -14.71
N ALA A 284 63.33 -23.54 -14.41
CA ALA A 284 62.85 -24.73 -15.12
C ALA A 284 62.21 -24.37 -16.48
N LEU A 285 62.49 -25.21 -17.48
CA LEU A 285 62.19 -24.98 -18.90
C LEU A 285 60.96 -25.79 -19.37
N PHE A 286 60.22 -25.25 -20.34
CA PHE A 286 59.24 -26.01 -21.15
C PHE A 286 59.92 -27.11 -22.00
N PRO A 287 59.19 -28.20 -22.27
CA PRO A 287 58.98 -28.70 -23.62
C PRO A 287 57.47 -28.66 -23.97
N GLY A 288 57.00 -28.78 -25.19
CA GLY A 288 57.64 -29.14 -26.46
C GLY A 288 56.58 -29.83 -27.33
N LYS A 289 56.25 -29.27 -28.49
CA LYS A 289 55.08 -29.69 -29.31
C LYS A 289 55.27 -31.06 -29.95
N GLU A 290 54.16 -31.78 -30.17
CA GLU A 290 54.00 -32.66 -31.33
C GLU A 290 52.58 -32.53 -31.93
N LYS A 291 52.43 -32.88 -33.21
CA LYS A 291 51.19 -32.75 -34.00
C LYS A 291 50.81 -34.11 -34.58
N SER A 292 49.51 -34.41 -34.68
CA SER A 292 48.98 -35.21 -35.80
C SER A 292 47.48 -35.06 -36.00
N ASP A 293 47.11 -35.21 -37.26
CA ASP A 293 45.85 -34.83 -37.91
C ASP A 293 44.57 -35.58 -37.53
N VAL A 294 43.46 -34.85 -37.65
CA VAL A 294 42.13 -35.23 -38.21
C VAL A 294 41.79 -36.72 -38.33
N SER A 295 40.71 -37.13 -37.65
CA SER A 295 39.70 -38.03 -38.27
C SER A 295 38.29 -37.67 -37.81
N ILE A 296 37.32 -37.84 -38.72
CA ILE A 296 35.89 -37.60 -38.49
C ILE A 296 35.23 -38.91 -38.09
N SER A 297 34.49 -38.95 -36.98
CA SER A 297 33.37 -39.87 -36.85
C SER A 297 32.27 -39.32 -35.94
N SER A 298 31.03 -39.59 -36.32
CA SER A 298 29.80 -39.24 -35.62
C SER A 298 29.42 -40.30 -34.59
N SER A 299 28.89 -39.91 -33.42
CA SER A 299 27.71 -40.58 -32.84
C SER A 299 27.20 -39.96 -31.54
N ALA A 300 25.86 -39.98 -31.42
CA ALA A 300 25.05 -40.13 -30.21
C ALA A 300 25.19 -39.14 -29.04
N SER A 301 24.05 -38.51 -28.74
CA SER A 301 23.73 -37.82 -27.49
C SER A 301 24.00 -38.67 -26.24
N ARG A 302 24.56 -38.05 -25.19
CA ARG A 302 24.52 -38.58 -23.83
C ARG A 302 24.03 -37.49 -22.88
N VAL A 303 22.79 -37.65 -22.41
CA VAL A 303 22.21 -36.80 -21.37
C VAL A 303 22.79 -37.23 -20.02
N GLU A 304 23.36 -36.30 -19.27
CA GLU A 304 23.77 -36.55 -17.89
C GLU A 304 22.60 -36.22 -16.95
N GLU A 305 21.99 -37.27 -16.40
CA GLU A 305 20.88 -37.17 -15.45
C GLU A 305 21.39 -36.73 -14.07
N ILE A 306 21.21 -35.45 -13.74
CA ILE A 306 21.55 -34.91 -12.41
C ILE A 306 20.51 -35.42 -11.38
N ARG A 307 20.88 -36.45 -10.61
CA ARG A 307 20.04 -36.99 -9.54
C ARG A 307 20.20 -36.19 -8.25
N ILE A 308 19.19 -35.37 -7.94
CA ILE A 308 19.05 -34.71 -6.64
C ILE A 308 18.44 -35.70 -5.64
N PRO A 309 19.10 -36.02 -4.51
CA PRO A 309 18.54 -36.92 -3.50
C PRO A 309 17.46 -36.20 -2.66
N VAL A 310 16.19 -36.46 -2.98
CA VAL A 310 15.07 -36.00 -2.15
C VAL A 310 15.01 -36.80 -0.85
N GLN A 311 15.22 -36.15 0.30
CA GLN A 311 15.03 -36.79 1.59
C GLN A 311 13.53 -36.99 1.86
N ALA A 312 13.11 -38.25 1.95
CA ALA A 312 11.73 -38.60 2.26
C ALA A 312 11.41 -38.32 3.75
N LYS A 313 10.68 -37.22 4.02
CA LYS A 313 9.96 -37.09 5.29
C LYS A 313 8.82 -38.11 5.32
N LYS A 314 8.88 -39.03 6.28
CA LYS A 314 7.76 -39.93 6.60
C LYS A 314 6.52 -39.09 6.92
N LYS A 315 5.43 -39.28 6.17
CA LYS A 315 4.09 -38.95 6.63
C LYS A 315 3.54 -40.18 7.33
N GLU A 316 3.31 -40.09 8.63
CA GLU A 316 2.41 -41.03 9.31
C GLU A 316 0.97 -40.72 8.88
N THR A 317 0.16 -41.78 8.77
CA THR A 317 -1.19 -41.71 8.22
C THR A 317 -2.15 -42.52 9.09
N THR A 318 -3.33 -41.93 9.34
CA THR A 318 -4.55 -42.63 9.82
C THR A 318 -4.43 -43.05 11.31
N TYR A 319 -5.47 -43.00 12.15
CA TYR A 319 -6.89 -43.23 11.87
C TYR A 319 -7.84 -42.23 12.56
N LEU A 320 -8.94 -41.91 11.86
CA LEU A 320 -10.19 -41.48 12.46
C LEU A 320 -11.06 -42.72 12.68
N SER A 321 -11.70 -42.81 13.83
CA SER A 321 -12.81 -43.72 14.11
C SER A 321 -13.82 -42.97 14.99
N GLU A 322 -15.08 -42.99 14.58
CA GLU A 322 -16.21 -42.53 15.40
C GLU A 322 -16.36 -43.42 16.65
N GLU A 323 -16.73 -42.84 17.80
CA GLU A 323 -17.95 -43.19 18.55
C GLU A 323 -18.06 -42.37 19.86
N LYS A 324 -19.02 -41.44 19.88
CA LYS A 324 -20.00 -41.16 20.96
C LYS A 324 -19.63 -41.50 22.43
N GLU A 325 -19.57 -40.49 23.31
CA GLU A 325 -20.47 -40.33 24.48
C GLU A 325 -20.26 -38.97 25.20
N LEU A 326 -21.18 -38.62 26.12
CA LEU A 326 -21.15 -37.39 26.91
C LEU A 326 -20.15 -37.46 28.06
N GLU A 327 -19.53 -36.34 28.42
CA GLU A 327 -19.47 -35.90 29.83
C GLU A 327 -19.22 -34.39 29.96
N GLU A 328 -19.44 -33.86 31.16
CA GLU A 328 -19.50 -32.44 31.54
C GLU A 328 -18.21 -32.01 32.29
N VAL A 329 -18.12 -30.75 32.74
CA VAL A 329 -17.24 -30.24 33.84
C VAL A 329 -15.91 -29.48 33.49
N SER A 330 -15.98 -28.16 33.75
CA SER A 330 -15.01 -27.21 34.37
C SER A 330 -13.66 -26.75 33.74
N GLU A 331 -13.57 -25.41 33.65
CA GLU A 331 -12.53 -24.49 34.18
C GLU A 331 -11.15 -24.25 33.50
N ASP A 332 -10.90 -22.93 33.32
CA ASP A 332 -9.64 -22.16 33.23
C ASP A 332 -8.57 -22.45 32.14
N PRO A 333 -8.57 -21.66 31.04
CA PRO A 333 -7.37 -21.48 30.22
C PRO A 333 -6.39 -20.48 30.86
N LYS A 334 -5.17 -20.95 31.15
CA LYS A 334 -4.05 -20.08 31.51
C LYS A 334 -3.76 -19.09 30.38
N LYS A 335 -3.58 -17.81 30.73
CA LYS A 335 -3.07 -16.79 29.81
C LYS A 335 -1.64 -17.11 29.39
N GLU A 336 -1.43 -17.41 28.11
CA GLU A 336 -0.14 -17.15 27.47
C GLU A 336 0.01 -15.64 27.27
N HIS A 337 1.24 -15.14 27.36
CA HIS A 337 1.52 -13.71 27.25
C HIS A 337 1.63 -13.30 25.77
N ASP A 338 0.66 -12.52 25.30
CA ASP A 338 0.68 -11.92 23.96
C ASP A 338 1.96 -11.10 23.72
N GLU A 339 2.75 -11.48 22.71
CA GLU A 339 3.85 -10.64 22.18
C GLU A 339 3.35 -9.44 21.34
N TRP A 340 2.04 -9.22 21.29
CA TRP A 340 1.33 -8.21 20.49
C TRP A 340 1.76 -6.76 20.75
N PHE A 341 2.41 -6.46 21.87
CA PHE A 341 2.67 -5.08 22.32
C PHE A 341 3.95 -4.41 21.82
N LYS A 342 4.81 -5.08 21.04
CA LYS A 342 6.07 -4.48 20.55
C LYS A 342 5.90 -3.37 19.49
N GLY A 343 4.68 -3.08 19.03
CA GLY A 343 4.39 -2.07 18.00
C GLY A 343 3.99 -0.67 18.48
N GLN A 344 3.58 -0.49 19.75
CA GLN A 344 2.97 0.78 20.19
C GLN A 344 3.97 1.92 20.40
N ASP A 345 5.19 1.63 20.84
CA ASP A 345 6.20 2.68 21.11
C ASP A 345 6.66 3.41 19.84
N TYR A 346 6.65 2.74 18.68
CA TYR A 346 6.98 3.35 17.39
C TYR A 346 5.90 4.36 16.94
N MET A 347 4.62 4.03 17.12
CA MET A 347 3.50 4.92 16.84
C MET A 347 3.49 6.15 17.78
N ARG A 348 3.85 5.94 19.05
CA ARG A 348 4.03 7.03 20.02
C ARG A 348 5.11 8.01 19.57
N TYR A 349 6.27 7.50 19.15
CA TYR A 349 7.38 8.35 18.70
C TYR A 349 7.01 9.22 17.48
N LYS A 350 6.31 8.65 16.48
CA LYS A 350 5.84 9.42 15.31
C LYS A 350 4.74 10.44 15.64
N LEU A 351 3.87 10.19 16.61
CA LEU A 351 2.86 11.16 17.05
C LEU A 351 3.46 12.32 17.85
N ASP A 352 4.47 12.05 18.69
CA ASP A 352 5.20 13.08 19.43
C ASP A 352 6.06 13.95 18.49
N GLU A 353 6.65 13.37 17.43
CA GLU A 353 7.36 14.06 16.36
C GLU A 353 6.45 15.03 15.58
N LEU A 354 5.24 14.58 15.21
CA LEU A 354 4.27 15.40 14.47
C LEU A 354 3.63 16.54 15.30
N THR A 355 3.62 16.44 16.63
CA THR A 355 2.95 17.42 17.51
C THR A 355 3.89 18.43 18.17
N GLY A 356 5.21 18.23 18.08
CA GLY A 356 6.22 19.27 18.30
C GLY A 356 6.34 19.81 19.73
N LYS A 357 5.78 19.12 20.74
CA LYS A 357 5.85 19.51 22.16
C LYS A 357 6.13 18.32 23.06
N ILE A 358 7.41 18.07 23.32
CA ILE A 358 7.87 17.09 24.30
C ILE A 358 7.61 17.65 25.72
N ASP A 359 6.51 17.25 26.35
CA ASP A 359 6.30 17.49 27.79
C ASP A 359 6.74 16.28 28.61
N GLN A 360 8.05 16.24 28.87
CA GLN A 360 8.80 15.11 29.43
C GLN A 360 8.46 14.78 30.91
N LYS A 361 7.41 15.37 31.49
CA LYS A 361 7.05 15.26 32.91
C LYS A 361 5.76 14.51 33.23
N THR A 362 5.07 13.97 32.23
CA THR A 362 3.81 13.23 32.44
C THR A 362 4.05 11.72 32.39
N ASP A 363 4.52 11.15 33.50
CA ASP A 363 4.69 9.70 33.63
C ASP A 363 3.35 8.95 33.57
N GLY A 364 3.10 8.27 32.45
CA GLY A 364 2.38 6.99 32.41
C GLY A 364 0.87 6.96 32.71
N LYS A 365 0.15 8.09 32.75
CA LYS A 365 -1.29 8.13 33.12
C LYS A 365 -2.22 8.72 32.05
N TRP A 366 -2.16 8.23 30.80
CA TRP A 366 -3.04 8.70 29.72
C TRP A 366 -4.29 7.84 29.44
N PHE A 367 -4.43 6.66 30.06
CA PHE A 367 -5.58 5.75 29.83
C PHE A 367 -6.18 5.15 31.12
N GLU A 368 -6.37 5.96 32.17
CA GLU A 368 -7.23 5.59 33.31
C GLU A 368 -8.72 5.87 33.03
N GLY A 369 -9.28 5.14 32.06
CA GLY A 369 -10.70 4.79 32.00
C GLY A 369 -11.75 5.87 31.70
N GLU A 370 -12.87 5.40 31.14
CA GLU A 370 -14.08 6.13 30.73
C GLU A 370 -14.75 7.02 31.81
N ARG A 371 -14.29 6.96 33.06
CA ARG A 371 -14.82 7.75 34.18
C ARG A 371 -14.21 9.16 34.27
N ASP A 372 -12.97 9.34 33.79
CA ASP A 372 -12.24 10.62 33.95
C ASP A 372 -12.68 11.69 32.93
N SER A 373 -13.06 11.27 31.71
CA SER A 373 -13.67 12.15 30.70
C SER A 373 -14.98 12.76 31.21
N LYS A 374 -15.82 11.99 31.90
CA LYS A 374 -17.09 12.45 32.49
C LYS A 374 -16.87 13.52 33.56
N TYR A 375 -15.81 13.41 34.37
CA TYR A 375 -15.44 14.42 35.37
C TYR A 375 -14.95 15.72 34.72
N LYS A 376 -14.10 15.64 33.68
CA LYS A 376 -13.58 16.81 32.94
C LYS A 376 -14.68 17.59 32.20
N VAL A 377 -15.70 16.92 31.66
CA VAL A 377 -16.88 17.58 31.06
C VAL A 377 -17.72 18.29 32.13
N ASP A 378 -17.94 17.66 33.29
CA ASP A 378 -18.72 18.27 34.38
C ASP A 378 -18.01 19.50 35.01
N GLU A 379 -16.67 19.47 35.09
CA GLU A 379 -15.89 20.59 35.60
C GLU A 379 -15.89 21.81 34.64
N THR A 380 -15.86 21.57 33.32
CA THR A 380 -15.94 22.64 32.30
C THR A 380 -17.34 23.25 32.21
N LEU A 381 -18.39 22.47 32.39
CA LEU A 381 -19.77 22.96 32.55
C LEU A 381 -19.95 23.79 33.84
N LYS A 382 -19.32 23.40 34.96
CA LYS A 382 -19.30 24.21 36.20
C LYS A 382 -18.51 25.52 36.05
N LYS A 383 -17.38 25.53 35.34
CA LYS A 383 -16.58 26.75 35.11
C LYS A 383 -17.30 27.75 34.19
N SER A 384 -17.91 27.28 33.10
CA SER A 384 -18.65 28.15 32.16
C SER A 384 -19.91 28.77 32.79
N SER A 385 -20.67 27.99 33.58
CA SER A 385 -21.85 28.51 34.32
C SER A 385 -21.50 29.50 35.43
N LYS A 386 -20.34 29.36 36.08
CA LYS A 386 -19.82 30.38 37.03
C LYS A 386 -19.46 31.70 36.31
N LYS A 387 -18.77 31.63 35.17
CA LYS A 387 -18.44 32.82 34.36
C LYS A 387 -19.69 33.58 33.91
N LYS A 388 -20.70 32.87 33.41
CA LYS A 388 -21.99 33.43 32.97
C LYS A 388 -22.84 34.07 34.10
N LYS A 389 -22.51 33.82 35.38
CA LYS A 389 -23.06 34.57 36.52
C LYS A 389 -22.30 35.86 36.80
N MET A 390 -20.97 35.83 36.82
CA MET A 390 -20.16 37.04 37.04
C MET A 390 -20.37 38.09 35.94
N ASP A 391 -20.51 37.65 34.68
CA ASP A 391 -20.81 38.54 33.54
C ASP A 391 -22.23 39.18 33.63
N LYS A 392 -23.13 38.65 34.48
CA LYS A 392 -24.46 39.24 34.76
C LYS A 392 -24.48 40.17 35.97
N GLU A 393 -23.53 40.06 36.90
CA GLU A 393 -23.41 40.99 38.03
C GLU A 393 -22.68 42.29 37.65
N ASN A 394 -21.83 42.26 36.62
CA ASN A 394 -21.09 43.44 36.13
C ASN A 394 -21.87 44.32 35.11
N VAL A 395 -23.17 44.08 34.91
CA VAL A 395 -24.03 44.85 33.99
C VAL A 395 -25.26 45.39 34.74
N LYS A 396 -25.02 46.09 35.84
CA LYS A 396 -26.06 46.68 36.68
C LYS A 396 -25.66 48.04 37.25
#